data_AF-A0A4Q5YQ79-F1
#
_entry.id   AF-A0A4Q5YQ79-F1
#
_cell.length_a   1.000
_cell.length_b   1.000
_cell.length_c   1.000
_cell.angle_alpha   90.00
_cell.angle_beta   90.00
_cell.angle_gamma   90.00
#
_symmetry.space_group_name_H-M   'P 1'
#
loop_
_entity.id
_entity.type
_entity.pdbx_description
1 polymer ?
#
loop_
_entity_poly.entity_id
_entity_poly.type
_entity_poly.pdbx_seq_one_letter_code
_entity_poly.pdbx_strand_id
1 'polypeptide(L)'
;MKGFKEIDFWIQVVLMVLCTLLALTQVFLFVYAYFIVGSWQVLSTLIHLAMSKSFFQASGRKYYHYALIMIAVSGIVVFFVESAILPYLVALLIVSPFLAFWYAYMCNEENKTLARKAYVHLK
;
A
#
# COMPACT_ATOMS: atom_id res chain seq x y z
N MET A 1 -5.83 -5.29 -18.73
CA MET A 1 -4.98 -5.10 -17.52
C MET A 1 -5.18 -3.76 -16.81
N LYS A 2 -5.72 -2.72 -17.46
CA LYS A 2 -6.19 -1.50 -16.75
C LYS A 2 -7.18 -1.80 -15.64
N GLY A 3 -8.16 -2.68 -15.91
CA GLY A 3 -9.20 -3.04 -14.95
C GLY A 3 -8.65 -3.56 -13.62
N PHE A 4 -7.59 -4.38 -13.62
CA PHE A 4 -7.00 -4.85 -12.35
C PHE A 4 -6.45 -3.70 -11.50
N LYS A 5 -5.71 -2.76 -12.10
CA LYS A 5 -5.18 -1.59 -11.38
C LYS A 5 -6.26 -0.65 -10.86
N GLU A 6 -7.31 -0.48 -11.64
CA GLU A 6 -8.45 0.35 -11.26
C GLU A 6 -9.24 -0.28 -10.11
N ILE A 7 -9.49 -1.59 -10.19
CA ILE A 7 -10.13 -2.37 -9.12
C ILE A 7 -9.27 -2.32 -7.85
N ASP A 8 -7.96 -2.58 -7.95
CA ASP A 8 -7.05 -2.53 -6.81
C ASP A 8 -7.05 -1.15 -6.12
N PHE A 9 -6.97 -0.08 -6.91
CA PHE A 9 -7.05 1.28 -6.39
C PHE A 9 -8.36 1.54 -5.65
N TRP A 10 -9.50 1.15 -6.22
CA TRP A 10 -10.80 1.33 -5.57
C TRP A 10 -10.95 0.49 -4.31
N ILE A 11 -10.51 -0.78 -4.33
CA ILE A 11 -10.49 -1.63 -3.13
C ILE A 11 -9.64 -0.97 -2.04
N GLN A 12 -8.45 -0.45 -2.39
CA GLN A 12 -7.57 0.26 -1.46
C GLN A 12 -8.26 1.47 -0.83
N VAL A 13 -8.92 2.32 -1.64
CA VAL A 13 -9.64 3.50 -1.16
C VAL A 13 -10.81 3.11 -0.26
N VAL A 14 -11.63 2.16 -0.69
CA VAL A 14 -12.78 1.67 0.09
C VAL A 14 -12.31 1.05 1.40
N LEU A 15 -11.28 0.21 1.39
CA LEU A 15 -10.70 -0.37 2.59
C LEU A 15 -10.21 0.71 3.54
N MET A 16 -9.44 1.70 3.07
CA MET A 16 -8.95 2.79 3.91
C MET A 16 -10.11 3.57 4.56
N VAL A 17 -11.15 3.92 3.80
CA VAL A 17 -12.30 4.67 4.32
C VAL A 17 -13.09 3.84 5.33
N LEU A 18 -13.50 2.63 4.97
CA LEU A 18 -14.31 1.77 5.83
C LEU A 18 -13.55 1.39 7.11
N CYS A 19 -12.28 1.01 6.99
CA CYS A 19 -11.44 0.65 8.14
C CYS A 19 -11.24 1.84 9.08
N THR A 20 -11.08 3.05 8.53
CA THR A 20 -10.97 4.28 9.33
C THR A 20 -12.28 4.56 10.07
N LEU A 21 -13.42 4.51 9.38
CA LEU A 21 -14.74 4.73 10.01
C LEU A 21 -15.04 3.69 11.10
N LEU A 22 -14.74 2.41 10.83
CA LEU A 22 -14.92 1.34 11.82
C LEU A 22 -14.02 1.55 13.05
N ALA A 23 -12.76 1.92 12.85
CA ALA A 23 -11.82 2.19 13.93
C ALA A 23 -12.28 3.35 14.85
N LEU A 24 -13.02 4.32 14.31
CA LEU A 24 -13.58 5.42 15.11
C LEU A 24 -14.73 4.98 16.02
N THR A 25 -15.39 3.86 15.71
CA THR A 25 -16.50 3.36 16.54
C THR A 25 -16.01 2.55 17.74
N GLN A 26 -14.96 1.74 17.56
CA GLN A 26 -14.42 0.86 18.60
C GLN A 26 -12.91 0.71 18.47
N VAL A 27 -12.17 1.02 19.55
CA VAL A 27 -10.70 1.01 19.57
C VAL A 27 -10.12 -0.37 19.25
N PHE A 28 -10.74 -1.46 19.69
CA PHE A 28 -10.22 -2.80 19.38
C PHE A 28 -10.35 -3.16 17.89
N LEU A 29 -11.33 -2.58 17.18
CA LEU A 29 -11.48 -2.76 15.73
C LEU A 29 -10.37 -2.06 14.95
N PHE A 30 -9.73 -1.03 15.52
CA PHE A 30 -8.60 -0.35 14.88
C PHE A 30 -7.47 -1.31 14.53
N VAL A 31 -7.12 -2.24 15.43
CA VAL A 31 -6.02 -3.20 15.18
C VAL A 31 -6.37 -4.13 14.02
N TYR A 32 -7.59 -4.67 13.97
CA TYR A 32 -8.03 -5.52 12.86
C TYR A 32 -8.09 -4.77 11.54
N ALA A 33 -8.68 -3.57 11.55
CA ALA A 33 -8.78 -2.66 10.42
C ALA A 33 -7.38 -2.34 9.85
N TYR A 34 -6.43 -2.07 10.74
CA TYR A 34 -5.03 -1.82 10.41
C TYR A 34 -4.36 -3.01 9.71
N PHE A 35 -4.51 -4.22 10.26
CA PHE A 35 -3.97 -5.43 9.63
C PHE A 35 -4.60 -5.71 8.27
N ILE A 36 -5.92 -5.54 8.13
CA ILE A 36 -6.62 -5.75 6.85
C ILE A 36 -6.07 -4.82 5.77
N VAL A 37 -5.97 -3.51 6.05
CA VAL A 37 -5.44 -2.53 5.08
C VAL A 37 -3.98 -2.82 4.74
N GLY A 38 -3.15 -3.11 5.75
CA GLY A 38 -1.73 -3.42 5.56
C GLY A 38 -1.50 -4.70 4.77
N SER A 39 -2.24 -5.77 5.07
CA SER A 39 -2.16 -7.04 4.33
C SER A 39 -2.58 -6.86 2.88
N TRP A 40 -3.66 -6.10 2.61
CA TRP A 40 -4.06 -5.82 1.24
C TRP A 40 -2.98 -5.06 0.47
N GLN A 41 -2.33 -4.06 1.09
CA GLN A 41 -1.24 -3.31 0.45
C GLN A 41 -0.05 -4.19 0.09
N VAL A 42 0.37 -5.05 1.02
CA VAL A 42 1.49 -5.97 0.77
C VAL A 42 1.12 -6.93 -0.35
N LEU A 43 -0.07 -7.53 -0.30
CA LEU A 43 -0.55 -8.46 -1.33
C LEU A 43 -0.62 -7.77 -2.70
N SER A 44 -1.22 -6.60 -2.78
CA SER A 44 -1.33 -5.80 -3.99
C SER A 44 0.04 -5.46 -4.58
N THR A 45 0.98 -5.05 -3.71
CA THR A 45 2.36 -4.77 -4.10
C THR A 45 3.04 -6.02 -4.68
N LEU A 46 2.86 -7.19 -4.05
CA LEU A 46 3.41 -8.46 -4.55
C LEU A 46 2.84 -8.84 -5.91
N ILE A 47 1.53 -8.68 -6.12
CA ILE A 47 0.90 -8.93 -7.42
C ILE A 47 1.48 -7.98 -8.49
N HIS A 48 1.63 -6.69 -8.16
CA HIS A 48 2.24 -5.72 -9.06
C HIS A 48 3.70 -6.00 -9.39
N LEU A 49 4.46 -6.54 -8.42
CA LEU A 49 5.84 -6.95 -8.63
C LEU A 49 5.93 -8.16 -9.56
N ALA A 50 5.10 -9.19 -9.31
CA ALA A 50 5.03 -10.40 -10.13
C ALA A 50 4.63 -10.10 -11.58
N MET A 51 3.76 -9.11 -11.78
CA MET A 51 3.26 -8.69 -13.09
C MET A 51 3.95 -7.43 -13.63
N SER A 52 5.12 -7.09 -13.11
CA SER A 52 5.85 -5.84 -13.40
C SER A 52 6.04 -5.55 -14.89
N LYS A 53 6.31 -6.58 -15.71
CA LYS A 53 6.48 -6.46 -17.17
C LYS A 53 5.22 -6.03 -17.91
N SER A 54 4.06 -6.23 -17.29
CA SER A 54 2.75 -5.96 -17.91
C SER A 54 2.16 -4.62 -17.47
N PHE A 55 2.85 -3.88 -16.61
CA PHE A 55 2.36 -2.63 -16.04
C PHE A 55 3.33 -1.47 -16.30
N PHE A 56 2.77 -0.30 -16.59
CA PHE A 56 3.53 0.94 -16.50
C PHE A 56 3.78 1.25 -15.01
N GLN A 57 5.05 1.40 -14.63
CA GLN A 57 5.44 1.67 -13.26
C GLN A 57 5.73 3.17 -13.11
N ALA A 58 5.15 3.80 -12.09
CA ALA A 58 5.55 5.14 -11.70
C ALA A 58 7.01 5.13 -11.23
N SER A 59 7.75 6.20 -11.53
CA SER A 59 9.16 6.35 -11.10
C SER A 59 9.33 6.21 -9.58
N GLY A 60 8.30 6.58 -8.81
CA GLY A 60 8.24 6.45 -7.36
C GLY A 60 8.16 5.01 -6.83
N ARG A 61 7.74 4.04 -7.64
CA ARG A 61 7.44 2.67 -7.17
C ARG A 61 8.67 1.95 -6.65
N LYS A 62 9.84 2.22 -7.23
CA LYS A 62 11.13 1.69 -6.73
C LYS A 62 11.38 2.11 -5.28
N TYR A 63 11.18 3.39 -4.95
CA TYR A 63 11.39 3.91 -3.59
C TYR A 63 10.39 3.35 -2.59
N TYR A 64 9.14 3.18 -3.01
CA TYR A 64 8.13 2.54 -2.16
C TYR A 64 8.48 1.08 -1.85
N HIS A 65 8.93 0.30 -2.84
CA HIS A 65 9.39 -1.06 -2.59
C HIS A 65 10.58 -1.09 -1.62
N TYR A 66 11.55 -0.17 -1.77
CA TYR A 66 12.64 -0.06 -0.80
C TYR A 66 12.14 0.27 0.60
N ALA A 67 11.20 1.19 0.75
CA ALA A 67 10.63 1.52 2.06
C ALA A 67 9.96 0.30 2.71
N LEU A 68 9.18 -0.47 1.94
CA LEU A 68 8.57 -1.71 2.43
C LEU A 68 9.60 -2.77 2.83
N ILE A 69 10.64 -2.96 2.01
CA ILE A 69 11.73 -3.89 2.32
C ILE A 69 12.46 -3.46 3.60
N MET A 70 12.80 -2.18 3.73
CA MET A 70 13.45 -1.64 4.92
C MET A 70 12.61 -1.84 6.17
N ILE A 71 11.30 -1.60 6.07
CA ILE A 71 10.35 -1.88 7.16
C ILE A 71 10.37 -3.37 7.50
N ALA A 72 10.21 -4.26 6.52
CA ALA A 72 10.23 -5.71 6.76
C ALA A 72 11.54 -6.17 7.42
N VAL A 73 12.69 -5.73 6.90
CA VAL A 73 14.02 -6.05 7.45
C VAL A 73 14.17 -5.50 8.87
N SER A 74 13.75 -4.25 9.12
CA SER A 74 13.81 -3.67 10.46
C SER A 74 12.92 -4.42 11.44
N GLY A 75 11.75 -4.91 11.01
CA GLY A 75 10.89 -5.77 11.82
C GLY A 75 11.55 -7.09 12.18
N ILE A 76 12.27 -7.73 11.25
CA ILE A 76 13.04 -8.96 11.52
C ILE A 76 14.15 -8.67 12.54
N VAL A 77 14.88 -7.56 12.40
CA VAL A 77 15.94 -7.19 13.36
C VAL A 77 15.37 -6.93 14.74
N VAL A 78 14.27 -6.18 14.82
CA VAL A 78 13.56 -5.87 16.08
C VAL A 78 13.01 -7.12 16.74
N PHE A 79 12.62 -8.15 15.99
CA PHE A 79 12.15 -9.42 16.55
C PHE A 79 13.18 -10.08 17.46
N PHE A 80 14.48 -9.88 17.22
CA PHE A 80 15.56 -10.38 18.08
C PHE A 80 15.90 -9.47 19.27
N VAL A 81 15.23 -8.32 19.38
CA VAL A 81 15.43 -7.33 20.45
C VAL A 81 14.08 -7.06 21.11
N GLU A 82 13.69 -7.90 22.07
CA GLU A 82 12.35 -7.89 22.67
C GLU A 82 11.90 -6.51 23.16
N SER A 83 12.80 -5.74 23.76
CA SER A 83 12.53 -4.37 24.27
C SER A 83 12.19 -3.36 23.17
N ALA A 84 12.55 -3.62 21.91
CA ALA A 84 12.32 -2.74 20.77
C ALA A 84 11.01 -3.05 20.03
N ILE A 85 10.35 -4.20 20.31
CA ILE A 85 9.13 -4.63 19.60
C ILE A 85 8.00 -3.61 19.75
N LEU A 86 7.70 -3.20 20.99
CA LEU A 86 6.60 -2.28 21.24
C LEU A 86 6.84 -0.89 20.61
N PRO A 87 8.00 -0.23 20.80
CA PRO A 87 8.31 1.02 20.10
C PRO A 87 8.21 0.91 18.57
N TYR A 88 8.66 -0.20 17.99
CA TYR A 88 8.58 -0.44 16.55
C TYR A 88 7.14 -0.55 16.05
N LEU A 89 6.29 -1.30 16.76
CA LEU A 89 4.87 -1.41 16.43
C LEU A 89 4.16 -0.05 16.53
N VAL A 90 4.47 0.75 17.54
CA VAL A 90 3.94 2.13 17.68
C VAL A 90 4.42 3.01 16.52
N ALA A 91 5.69 2.93 16.13
CA ALA A 91 6.21 3.66 14.99
C ALA A 91 5.49 3.25 13.68
N LEU A 92 5.24 1.95 13.49
CA LEU A 92 4.48 1.46 12.35
C LEU A 92 3.07 2.04 12.27
N LEU A 93 2.36 2.17 13.40
CA LEU A 93 1.02 2.79 13.44
C LEU A 93 1.01 4.20 12.85
N ILE A 94 2.11 4.94 13.03
CA ILE A 94 2.26 6.30 12.50
C ILE A 94 2.72 6.25 11.04
N VAL A 95 3.65 5.38 10.69
CA VAL A 95 4.27 5.34 9.35
C VAL A 95 3.34 4.74 8.29
N SER A 96 2.55 3.71 8.63
CA SER A 96 1.77 2.99 7.62
C SER A 96 0.63 3.78 6.99
N PRO A 97 -0.08 4.72 7.66
CA PRO A 97 -1.03 5.60 6.99
C PRO A 97 -0.35 6.44 5.90
N PHE A 98 0.87 6.94 6.13
CA PHE A 98 1.61 7.67 5.10
C PHE A 98 1.97 6.77 3.92
N LEU A 99 2.38 5.52 4.18
CA LEU A 99 2.62 4.54 3.12
C LEU A 99 1.36 4.21 2.34
N ALA A 100 0.21 4.17 3.01
CA ALA A 100 -1.09 3.94 2.38
C ALA A 100 -1.44 5.06 1.38
N PHE A 101 -1.30 6.31 1.80
CA PHE A 101 -1.51 7.45 0.92
C PHE A 101 -0.48 7.49 -0.22
N TRP A 102 0.79 7.19 0.06
CA TRP A 102 1.81 7.12 -0.99
C TRP A 102 1.50 6.04 -2.01
N TYR A 103 1.08 4.85 -1.57
CA TYR A 103 0.66 3.77 -2.45
C TYR A 103 -0.51 4.18 -3.35
N ALA A 104 -1.58 4.72 -2.75
CA ALA A 104 -2.76 5.17 -3.47
C ALA A 104 -2.41 6.27 -4.50
N TYR A 105 -1.55 7.22 -4.13
CA TYR A 105 -1.06 8.27 -5.03
C TYR A 105 -0.34 7.68 -6.26
N MET A 106 0.57 6.71 -6.06
CA MET A 106 1.27 6.07 -7.18
C MET A 106 0.31 5.30 -8.09
N CYS A 107 -0.63 4.56 -7.54
CA CYS A 107 -1.63 3.85 -8.33
C CYS A 107 -2.48 4.82 -9.18
N ASN A 108 -2.83 5.98 -8.64
CA ASN A 108 -3.52 7.04 -9.39
C ASN A 108 -2.67 7.60 -10.55
N GLU A 109 -1.41 7.93 -10.31
CA GLU A 109 -0.49 8.42 -11.36
C GLU A 109 -0.26 7.39 -12.47
N GLU A 110 -0.14 6.12 -12.11
CA GLU A 110 -0.05 5.01 -13.07
C GLU A 110 -1.33 4.91 -13.91
N ASN A 111 -2.50 5.03 -13.30
CA ASN A 111 -3.80 5.00 -13.99
C ASN A 111 -3.96 6.18 -14.95
N LYS A 112 -3.60 7.41 -14.54
CA LYS A 112 -3.61 8.59 -15.43
C LYS A 112 -2.68 8.42 -16.63
N THR A 113 -1.50 7.86 -16.42
CA THR A 113 -0.53 7.63 -17.50
C THR A 113 -1.05 6.59 -18.50
N LEU A 114 -1.68 5.52 -18.00
CA LEU A 114 -2.33 4.51 -18.83
C LEU A 114 -3.54 5.08 -19.58
N ALA A 115 -4.33 5.96 -18.95
CA ALA A 115 -5.44 6.65 -19.60
C ALA A 115 -4.92 7.50 -20.76
N ARG A 116 -3.93 8.37 -20.52
CA ARG A 116 -3.33 9.25 -21.53
C ARG A 116 -2.79 8.48 -22.74
N LYS A 117 -2.05 7.38 -22.52
CA LYS A 117 -1.51 6.55 -23.62
C LYS A 117 -2.60 5.93 -24.48
N ALA A 118 -3.70 5.46 -23.87
CA ALA A 118 -4.81 4.89 -24.64
C ALA A 118 -5.46 5.92 -25.59
N TYR A 119 -5.55 7.19 -25.20
CA TYR A 119 -6.06 8.25 -26.07
C TYR A 119 -5.11 8.61 -27.23
N VAL A 120 -3.79 8.48 -27.03
CA VAL A 120 -2.81 8.77 -28.09
C VAL A 120 -2.83 7.71 -29.19
N HIS A 121 -3.06 6.44 -28.86
CA HIS A 121 -3.14 5.34 -29.85
C HIS A 121 -4.49 5.28 -30.60
N LEU A 122 -5.47 6.10 -30.22
CA LEU A 122 -6.77 6.20 -30.89
C LEU A 122 -6.85 7.36 -31.90
N LYS A 123 -5.76 8.14 -32.06
CA LYS A 123 -5.59 9.13 -33.13
C LYS A 123 -4.68 8.56 -34.22
#